data_AF-A0A7Y5BZD1-F1
#
_entry.id   AF-A0A7Y5BZD1-F1
#
_cell.length_a   1.000
_cell.length_b   1.000
_cell.length_c   1.000
_cell.angle_alpha   90.00
_cell.angle_beta   90.00
_cell.angle_gamma   90.00
#
_symmetry.space_group_name_H-M   'P 1'
#
loop_
_entity.id
_entity.type
_entity.pdbx_description
1 polymer ?
#
loop_
_entity_poly.entity_id
_entity_poly.type
_entity_poly.pdbx_seq_one_letter_code
_entity_poly.pdbx_strand_id
1 'polypeptide(L)'
;MTINPPLLIAGAGPVGLSLALALARQHLPVEIFEADPELNTEIRASTFHPRTLEMFAEWGVVDEFLAQGHRVDRLQYWERAPRRLIAEFDYALIANDTPYPFRLQCPQHLATRILKPAVEAAGGKVHMAHRLVDLTHHETHITATFETPNGLVHRDAAYFIGTDGSRSTTRHLLGLSFEGMTYEDRFLLIGTNPGASACDNEAPKASVAASSGRLSDRL
;
A
#
# COMPACT_ATOMS: atom_id res chain seq x y z
N MET A 1 20.11 -30.30 -4.00
CA MET A 1 19.63 -29.00 -3.48
C MET A 1 18.12 -29.03 -3.57
N THR A 2 17.43 -29.24 -2.46
CA THR A 2 15.97 -29.07 -2.41
C THR A 2 15.72 -27.57 -2.53
N ILE A 3 15.30 -27.12 -3.72
CA ILE A 3 14.93 -25.73 -3.92
C ILE A 3 13.66 -25.53 -3.09
N ASN A 4 13.77 -24.83 -1.97
CA ASN A 4 12.60 -24.49 -1.18
C ASN A 4 11.69 -23.62 -2.07
N PRO A 5 10.38 -23.93 -2.19
CA PRO A 5 9.49 -23.11 -2.99
C PRO A 5 9.48 -21.67 -2.46
N PRO A 6 9.27 -20.66 -3.33
CA PRO A 6 9.29 -19.26 -2.93
C PRO A 6 8.18 -18.93 -1.91
N LEU A 7 8.30 -17.76 -1.28
CA LEU A 7 7.18 -17.11 -0.61
C LEU A 7 6.33 -16.42 -1.68
N LEU A 8 5.04 -16.72 -1.70
CA LEU A 8 4.10 -16.08 -2.63
C LEU A 8 3.25 -15.05 -1.91
N ILE A 9 3.11 -13.87 -2.51
CA ILE A 9 2.31 -12.77 -2.01
C ILE A 9 1.21 -12.43 -3.02
N ALA A 10 -0.04 -12.37 -2.57
CA ALA A 10 -1.14 -11.84 -3.38
C ALA A 10 -1.30 -10.34 -3.17
N GLY A 11 -1.28 -9.57 -4.26
CA GLY A 11 -1.49 -8.12 -4.29
C GLY A 11 -0.20 -7.30 -4.31
N ALA A 12 -0.02 -6.46 -5.32
CA ALA A 12 1.07 -5.47 -5.43
C ALA A 12 0.65 -4.09 -4.89
N GLY A 13 -0.13 -4.09 -3.81
CA GLY A 13 -0.43 -2.89 -3.02
C GLY A 13 0.77 -2.44 -2.16
N PRO A 14 0.64 -1.32 -1.43
CA PRO A 14 1.73 -0.82 -0.57
C PRO A 14 2.16 -1.86 0.48
N VAL A 15 1.23 -2.65 1.02
CA VAL A 15 1.53 -3.70 1.99
C VAL A 15 2.34 -4.83 1.34
N GLY A 16 1.85 -5.39 0.22
CA GLY A 16 2.52 -6.50 -0.48
C GLY A 16 3.91 -6.13 -0.98
N LEU A 17 4.06 -4.95 -1.59
CA LEU A 17 5.35 -4.48 -2.07
C LEU A 17 6.34 -4.15 -0.94
N SER A 18 5.87 -3.58 0.18
CA SER A 18 6.73 -3.34 1.34
C SER A 18 7.23 -4.64 1.95
N LEU A 19 6.34 -5.62 2.12
CA LEU A 19 6.69 -6.95 2.64
C LEU A 19 7.66 -7.67 1.71
N ALA A 20 7.39 -7.66 0.40
CA ALA A 20 8.27 -8.25 -0.59
C ALA A 20 9.67 -7.65 -0.55
N LEU A 21 9.78 -6.31 -0.43
CA LEU A 21 11.07 -5.64 -0.35
C LEU A 21 11.83 -6.06 0.91
N ALA A 22 11.15 -6.10 2.06
CA ALA A 22 11.75 -6.54 3.32
C ALA A 22 12.27 -8.00 3.26
N LEU A 23 11.55 -8.90 2.58
CA LEU A 23 11.95 -10.29 2.40
C LEU A 23 13.08 -10.45 1.37
N ALA A 24 12.98 -9.77 0.21
CA ALA A 24 13.97 -9.83 -0.85
C ALA A 24 15.33 -9.30 -0.37
N ARG A 25 15.36 -8.25 0.45
CA ARG A 25 16.59 -7.73 1.08
C ARG A 25 17.26 -8.72 2.05
N GLN A 26 16.51 -9.71 2.54
CA GLN A 26 17.05 -10.82 3.32
C GLN A 26 17.41 -12.04 2.44
N HIS A 27 17.44 -11.87 1.12
CA HIS A 27 17.75 -12.91 0.13
C HIS A 27 16.76 -14.09 0.15
N LEU A 28 15.53 -13.86 0.62
CA LEU A 28 14.47 -14.85 0.57
C LEU A 28 13.80 -14.81 -0.81
N PRO A 29 13.59 -15.97 -1.47
CA PRO A 29 12.93 -16.03 -2.77
C PRO A 29 11.45 -15.65 -2.61
N VAL A 30 11.05 -14.52 -3.19
CA VAL A 30 9.69 -13.97 -3.08
C VAL A 30 9.13 -13.60 -4.46
N GLU A 31 7.87 -13.97 -4.69
CA GLU A 31 7.12 -13.58 -5.89
C GLU A 31 5.77 -12.96 -5.49
N ILE A 32 5.43 -11.82 -6.09
CA ILE A 32 4.15 -11.12 -5.90
C ILE A 32 3.29 -11.31 -7.13
N PHE A 33 2.00 -11.57 -6.92
CA PHE A 33 1.00 -11.71 -7.98
C PHE A 33 -0.09 -10.66 -7.81
N GLU A 34 -0.20 -9.76 -8.78
CA GLU A 34 -1.23 -8.72 -8.85
C GLU A 34 -2.28 -9.08 -9.90
N ALA A 35 -3.55 -8.94 -9.54
CA ALA A 35 -4.67 -9.28 -10.39
C ALA A 35 -4.82 -8.29 -11.56
N ASP A 36 -4.52 -7.01 -11.32
CA ASP A 36 -4.60 -5.98 -12.35
C ASP A 36 -3.38 -6.03 -13.30
N PRO A 37 -3.53 -5.63 -14.57
CA PRO A 37 -2.41 -5.64 -15.53
C PRO A 37 -1.37 -4.55 -15.24
N GLU A 38 -1.74 -3.51 -14.50
CA GLU A 38 -0.89 -2.37 -14.16
C GLU A 38 -1.10 -1.97 -12.69
N LEU A 39 -0.11 -1.29 -12.11
CA LEU A 39 -0.24 -0.75 -10.76
C LEU A 39 -1.35 0.30 -10.72
N ASN A 40 -2.14 0.29 -9.65
CA ASN A 40 -3.22 1.24 -9.46
C ASN A 40 -2.71 2.70 -9.54
N THR A 41 -3.38 3.50 -10.38
CA THR A 41 -3.06 4.91 -10.65
C THR A 41 -3.94 5.90 -9.90
N GLU A 42 -4.95 5.42 -9.16
CA GLU A 42 -5.87 6.26 -8.40
C GLU A 42 -5.15 7.11 -7.36
N ILE A 43 -5.53 8.39 -7.30
CA ILE A 43 -5.04 9.30 -6.28
C ILE A 43 -5.77 8.98 -4.97
N ARG A 44 -5.15 8.11 -4.19
CA ARG A 44 -5.48 7.91 -2.78
C ARG A 44 -4.42 8.63 -1.97
N ALA A 45 -4.85 9.65 -1.21
CA ALA A 45 -3.96 10.35 -0.30
C ALA A 45 -3.39 9.34 0.71
N SER A 46 -2.07 9.20 0.75
CA SER A 46 -1.39 8.43 1.79
C SER A 46 -0.50 9.34 2.61
N THR A 47 -0.39 9.00 3.88
CA THR A 47 0.46 9.68 4.85
C THR A 47 1.47 8.67 5.35
N PHE A 48 2.74 9.00 5.22
CA PHE A 48 3.83 8.23 5.81
C PHE A 48 4.30 8.95 7.07
N HIS A 49 4.26 8.23 8.19
CA HIS A 49 4.73 8.72 9.49
C HIS A 49 6.23 8.48 9.66
N PRO A 50 6.89 9.19 10.59
CA PRO A 50 8.34 9.07 10.82
C PRO A 50 8.86 7.64 10.84
N ARG A 51 8.19 6.74 11.58
CA ARG A 51 8.60 5.33 11.67
C ARG A 51 8.58 4.59 10.33
N THR A 52 7.63 4.91 9.46
CA THR A 52 7.60 4.32 8.10
C THR A 52 8.72 4.88 7.23
N LEU A 53 9.07 6.16 7.39
CA LEU A 53 10.21 6.76 6.68
C LEU A 53 11.55 6.15 7.12
N GLU A 54 11.71 5.86 8.42
CA GLU A 54 12.85 5.10 8.93
C GLU A 54 12.96 3.71 8.28
N MET A 55 11.85 2.97 8.19
CA MET A 55 11.84 1.67 7.51
C MET A 55 12.23 1.80 6.03
N PHE A 56 11.72 2.83 5.33
CA PHE A 56 12.12 3.10 3.95
C PHE A 56 13.59 3.50 3.82
N ALA A 57 14.17 4.12 4.84
CA ALA A 57 15.58 4.48 4.87
C ALA A 57 16.46 3.23 5.01
N GLU A 58 16.10 2.33 5.93
CA GLU A 58 16.74 1.02 6.07
C GLU A 58 16.67 0.18 4.78
N TRP A 59 15.63 0.40 3.97
CA TRP A 59 15.44 -0.26 2.67
C TRP A 59 16.08 0.47 1.49
N GLY A 60 16.59 1.68 1.70
CA GLY A 60 17.26 2.47 0.67
C GLY A 60 16.32 3.08 -0.38
N VAL A 61 15.05 3.32 -0.03
CA VAL A 61 14.05 3.92 -0.93
C VAL A 61 13.52 5.27 -0.44
N VAL A 62 13.92 5.71 0.76
CA VAL A 62 13.38 6.91 1.40
C VAL A 62 13.60 8.18 0.57
N ASP A 63 14.73 8.29 -0.12
CA ASP A 63 15.08 9.49 -0.87
C ASP A 63 14.11 9.70 -2.05
N GLU A 64 13.70 8.63 -2.74
CA GLU A 64 12.67 8.69 -3.78
C GLU A 64 11.31 9.09 -3.20
N PHE A 65 10.97 8.64 -1.99
CA PHE A 65 9.76 9.09 -1.30
C PHE A 65 9.84 10.57 -0.95
N LEU A 66 10.95 11.04 -0.39
CA LEU A 66 11.15 12.45 -0.02
C LEU A 66 11.13 13.37 -1.24
N ALA A 67 11.65 12.92 -2.38
CA ALA A 67 11.65 13.67 -3.63
C ALA A 67 10.25 13.82 -4.25
N GLN A 68 9.36 12.84 -4.05
CA GLN A 68 8.02 12.83 -4.65
C GLN A 68 6.91 13.27 -3.69
N GLY A 69 7.17 13.25 -2.38
CA GLY A 69 6.21 13.61 -1.36
C GLY A 69 6.31 15.06 -0.89
N HIS A 70 5.27 15.51 -0.20
CA HIS A 70 5.24 16.80 0.47
C HIS A 70 5.48 16.63 1.96
N ARG A 71 6.58 17.21 2.45
CA ARG A 71 6.89 17.27 3.87
C ARG A 71 5.88 18.15 4.60
N VAL A 72 5.38 17.67 5.73
CA VAL A 72 4.46 18.39 6.60
C VAL A 72 5.02 18.36 8.03
N ASP A 73 5.50 19.51 8.49
CA ASP A 73 6.12 19.67 9.81
C ASP A 73 5.10 19.85 10.94
N ARG A 74 3.87 20.24 10.61
CA ARG A 74 2.82 20.54 11.58
C ARG A 74 1.49 19.96 11.18
N LEU A 75 0.83 19.27 12.11
CA LEU A 75 -0.55 18.84 11.97
C LEU A 75 -1.45 19.80 12.76
N GLN A 76 -2.45 20.36 12.10
CA GLN A 76 -3.35 21.34 12.71
C GLN A 76 -4.80 20.89 12.61
N TYR A 77 -5.55 21.11 13.68
CA TYR A 77 -6.99 20.93 13.74
C TYR A 77 -7.66 22.30 13.84
N TRP A 78 -8.53 22.61 12.89
CA TRP A 78 -9.21 23.90 12.79
C TRP A 78 -10.72 23.74 12.92
N GLU A 79 -11.34 24.60 13.70
CA GLU A 79 -12.76 24.89 13.63
C GLU A 79 -13.01 25.80 12.42
N ARG A 80 -14.00 25.49 11.58
CA ARG A 80 -14.31 26.28 10.40
C ARG A 80 -15.04 27.57 10.74
N ALA A 81 -15.98 27.52 11.69
CA ALA A 81 -16.86 28.63 12.04
C ALA A 81 -17.20 28.59 13.55
N PRO A 82 -16.64 29.49 14.39
CA PRO A 82 -15.66 30.52 14.02
C PRO A 82 -14.32 29.91 13.60
N ARG A 83 -13.55 30.58 12.71
CA ARG A 83 -12.23 30.09 12.30
C ARG A 83 -11.28 30.12 13.49
N ARG A 84 -10.97 28.97 14.06
CA ARG A 84 -10.15 28.85 15.27
C ARG A 84 -9.23 27.64 15.18
N LEU A 85 -7.95 27.84 15.46
CA LEU A 85 -7.02 26.73 15.66
C LEU A 85 -7.36 26.06 17.00
N ILE A 86 -7.74 24.78 16.95
CA ILE A 86 -8.09 23.98 18.13
C ILE A 86 -6.84 23.32 18.71
N ALA A 87 -6.00 22.75 17.84
CA ALA A 87 -4.79 22.05 18.23
C ALA A 87 -3.74 22.13 17.11
N GLU A 88 -2.48 22.16 17.51
CA GLU A 88 -1.32 22.04 16.63
C GLU A 88 -0.34 21.03 17.24
N PHE A 89 0.16 20.13 16.40
CA PHE A 89 1.20 19.17 16.74
C PHE A 89 2.42 19.49 15.89
N ASP A 90 3.49 19.96 16.54
CA ASP A 90 4.78 20.24 15.90
C ASP A 90 5.67 18.99 15.96
N TYR A 91 6.00 18.44 14.79
CA TYR A 91 6.85 17.25 14.71
C TYR A 91 8.30 17.54 15.11
N ALA A 92 8.74 18.79 15.20
CA ALA A 92 10.07 19.12 15.72
C ALA A 92 10.29 18.65 17.17
N LEU A 93 9.22 18.42 17.93
CA LEU A 93 9.29 17.91 19.30
C LEU A 93 9.85 16.49 19.40
N ILE A 94 9.81 15.71 18.32
CA ILE A 94 10.38 14.35 18.24
C ILE A 94 11.71 14.31 17.47
N ALA A 95 12.35 15.46 17.21
CA ALA A 95 13.60 15.52 16.45
C ALA A 95 14.79 14.80 17.10
N ASN A 96 14.72 14.55 18.41
CA ASN A 96 15.72 13.74 19.12
C ASN A 96 15.44 12.23 19.05
N ASP A 97 14.23 11.83 18.65
CA ASP A 97 13.79 10.43 18.64
C ASP A 97 13.87 9.82 17.24
N THR A 98 13.79 10.64 16.19
CA THR A 98 13.76 10.18 14.79
C THR A 98 14.51 11.12 13.86
N PRO A 99 15.21 10.59 12.83
CA PRO A 99 15.82 11.42 11.78
C PRO A 99 14.79 12.06 10.83
N TYR A 100 13.52 11.62 10.89
CA TYR A 100 12.43 12.14 10.05
C TYR A 100 11.34 12.81 10.90
N PRO A 101 11.60 13.93 11.60
CA PRO A 101 10.62 14.60 12.47
C PRO A 101 9.59 15.39 11.66
N PHE A 102 8.83 14.69 10.81
CA PHE A 102 7.77 15.20 9.97
C PHE A 102 6.92 14.04 9.45
N ARG A 103 5.72 14.34 8.95
CA ARG A 103 4.95 13.38 8.13
C ARG A 103 5.15 13.72 6.66
N LEU A 104 5.13 12.70 5.81
CA LEU A 104 5.22 12.85 4.37
C LEU A 104 3.86 12.56 3.74
N GLN A 105 3.28 13.55 3.07
CA GLN A 105 2.13 13.33 2.18
C GLN A 105 2.64 12.88 0.83
N CYS A 106 2.45 11.60 0.51
CA CYS A 106 2.82 11.04 -0.77
C CYS A 106 1.67 10.14 -1.23
N PRO A 107 0.99 10.46 -2.35
CA PRO A 107 -0.06 9.62 -2.91
C PRO A 107 0.33 8.15 -3.04
N GLN A 108 -0.60 7.24 -2.70
CA GLN A 108 -0.32 5.79 -2.65
C GLN A 108 0.20 5.22 -3.98
N HIS A 109 -0.33 5.70 -5.12
CA HIS A 109 0.13 5.28 -6.45
C HIS A 109 1.61 5.61 -6.73
N LEU A 110 2.18 6.65 -6.11
CA LEU A 110 3.62 6.94 -6.19
C LEU A 110 4.41 5.94 -5.35
N ALA A 111 3.92 5.60 -4.16
CA ALA A 111 4.56 4.64 -3.28
C ALA A 111 4.74 3.27 -3.94
N THR A 112 3.71 2.75 -4.60
CA THR A 112 3.81 1.46 -5.30
C THR A 112 4.76 1.52 -6.51
N ARG A 113 4.84 2.66 -7.21
CA ARG A 113 5.82 2.89 -8.28
C ARG A 113 7.26 2.99 -7.80
N ILE A 114 7.49 3.45 -6.57
CA ILE A 114 8.82 3.43 -5.95
C ILE A 114 9.18 2.02 -5.49
N LEU A 115 8.25 1.33 -4.82
CA LEU A 115 8.51 0.04 -4.20
C LEU A 115 8.66 -1.10 -5.21
N LYS A 116 7.87 -1.14 -6.30
CA LYS A 116 7.93 -2.25 -7.28
C LYS A 116 9.34 -2.41 -7.89
N PRO A 117 9.98 -1.37 -8.45
CA PRO A 117 11.34 -1.47 -8.95
C PRO A 117 12.36 -1.84 -7.87
N ALA A 118 12.17 -1.36 -6.63
CA ALA A 118 13.05 -1.70 -5.52
C ALA A 118 12.98 -3.18 -5.15
N VAL A 119 11.78 -3.79 -5.17
CA VAL A 119 11.60 -5.24 -5.02
C VAL A 119 12.35 -5.99 -6.11
N GLU A 120 12.19 -5.58 -7.37
CA GLU A 120 12.82 -6.24 -8.52
C GLU A 120 14.35 -6.13 -8.46
N ALA A 121 14.87 -4.96 -8.07
CA ALA A 121 16.30 -4.74 -7.86
C ALA A 121 16.87 -5.58 -6.71
N ALA A 122 16.06 -5.89 -5.69
CA ALA A 122 16.43 -6.78 -4.58
C ALA A 122 16.28 -8.28 -4.93
N GLY A 123 15.87 -8.62 -6.15
CA GLY A 123 15.74 -10.00 -6.62
C GLY A 123 14.35 -10.64 -6.43
N GLY A 124 13.37 -9.89 -5.93
CA GLY A 124 11.97 -10.32 -5.92
C GLY A 124 11.36 -10.24 -7.32
N LYS A 125 10.28 -10.99 -7.57
CA LYS A 125 9.56 -10.95 -8.85
C LYS A 125 8.15 -10.42 -8.68
N VAL A 126 7.70 -9.54 -9.57
CA VAL A 126 6.33 -9.02 -9.55
C VAL A 126 5.62 -9.41 -10.85
N HIS A 127 4.56 -10.20 -10.72
CA HIS A 127 3.73 -10.72 -11.80
C HIS A 127 2.41 -9.96 -11.85
N MET A 128 2.18 -9.19 -12.91
CA MET A 128 0.93 -8.46 -13.15
C MET A 128 -0.06 -9.34 -13.93
N ALA A 129 -1.36 -9.03 -13.91
CA ALA A 129 -2.42 -9.80 -14.57
C ALA A 129 -2.50 -11.28 -14.12
N HIS A 130 -2.26 -11.54 -12.84
CA HIS A 130 -2.37 -12.84 -12.19
C HIS A 130 -3.38 -12.77 -11.05
N ARG A 131 -4.64 -13.11 -11.35
CA ARG A 131 -5.72 -13.11 -10.37
C ARG A 131 -5.72 -14.43 -9.61
N LEU A 132 -5.50 -14.39 -8.29
CA LEU A 132 -5.67 -15.58 -7.45
C LEU A 132 -7.12 -16.08 -7.55
N VAL A 133 -7.29 -17.39 -7.82
CA VAL A 133 -8.61 -18.03 -7.88
C VAL A 133 -8.74 -19.25 -6.97
N ASP A 134 -7.63 -19.90 -6.61
CA ASP A 134 -7.65 -21.05 -5.69
C ASP A 134 -6.35 -21.17 -4.88
N LEU A 135 -6.47 -21.79 -3.70
CA LEU A 135 -5.36 -22.15 -2.82
C LEU A 135 -5.57 -23.57 -2.31
N THR A 136 -4.68 -24.48 -2.69
CA THR A 136 -4.69 -25.86 -2.21
C THR A 136 -3.51 -26.07 -1.25
N HIS A 137 -3.80 -26.44 -0.01
CA HIS A 137 -2.80 -26.79 0.99
C HIS A 137 -2.45 -28.28 0.90
N HIS A 138 -1.17 -28.59 0.80
CA HIS A 138 -0.63 -29.94 0.86
C HIS A 138 0.20 -30.11 2.14
N GLU A 139 0.64 -31.33 2.45
CA GLU A 139 1.42 -31.60 3.68
C GLU A 139 2.73 -30.81 3.77
N THR A 140 3.31 -30.39 2.64
CA THR A 140 4.66 -29.80 2.57
C THR A 140 4.73 -28.43 1.89
N HIS A 141 3.67 -28.00 1.21
CA HIS A 141 3.64 -26.77 0.42
C HIS A 141 2.19 -26.33 0.16
N ILE A 142 2.04 -25.15 -0.45
CA ILE A 142 0.78 -24.61 -0.91
C ILE A 142 0.85 -24.46 -2.42
N THR A 143 -0.17 -24.92 -3.14
CA THR A 143 -0.34 -24.64 -4.58
C THR A 143 -1.32 -23.49 -4.73
N ALA A 144 -0.85 -22.37 -5.27
CA ALA A 144 -1.68 -21.23 -5.65
C ALA A 144 -2.04 -21.30 -7.13
N THR A 145 -3.32 -21.13 -7.45
CA THR A 145 -3.81 -21.08 -8.83
C THR A 145 -4.20 -19.65 -9.19
N PHE A 146 -3.63 -19.18 -10.29
CA PHE A 146 -3.86 -17.85 -10.83
C PHE A 146 -4.54 -17.93 -12.19
N GLU A 147 -5.59 -17.15 -12.40
CA GLU A 147 -6.15 -16.85 -13.71
C GLU A 147 -5.33 -15.74 -14.37
N THR A 148 -4.91 -15.98 -15.61
CA THR A 148 -4.17 -15.01 -16.44
C THR A 148 -4.83 -14.90 -17.82
N PRO A 149 -4.49 -13.88 -18.63
CA PRO A 149 -4.97 -13.79 -20.02
C PRO A 149 -4.62 -15.00 -20.89
N ASN A 150 -3.60 -15.78 -20.50
CA ASN A 150 -3.12 -16.96 -21.23
C ASN A 150 -3.64 -18.28 -20.64
N GLY A 151 -4.55 -18.23 -19.67
CA GLY A 151 -5.10 -19.38 -18.97
C GLY A 151 -4.63 -19.51 -17.52
N LEU A 152 -4.89 -20.67 -16.93
CA LEU A 152 -4.56 -20.96 -15.53
C LEU A 152 -3.06 -21.23 -15.36
N VAL A 153 -2.49 -20.66 -14.30
CA VAL A 153 -1.10 -20.85 -13.88
C VAL A 153 -1.08 -21.35 -12.45
N HIS A 154 -0.36 -22.45 -12.21
CA HIS A 154 -0.14 -23.01 -10.87
C HIS A 154 1.26 -22.68 -10.38
N ARG A 155 1.38 -22.28 -9.10
CA ARG A 155 2.66 -21.98 -8.45
C ARG A 155 2.70 -22.53 -7.04
N ASP A 156 3.76 -23.27 -6.76
CA ASP A 156 4.00 -23.85 -5.44
C ASP A 156 4.73 -22.85 -4.55
N ALA A 157 4.36 -22.83 -3.28
CA ALA A 157 4.85 -21.90 -2.28
C ALA A 157 5.19 -22.63 -0.97
N ALA A 158 6.25 -22.19 -0.30
CA ALA A 158 6.51 -22.59 1.08
C ALA A 158 5.52 -21.88 2.02
N TYR A 159 5.19 -20.63 1.69
CA TYR A 159 4.19 -19.82 2.38
C TYR A 159 3.42 -18.97 1.37
N PHE A 160 2.13 -18.80 1.63
CA PHE A 160 1.27 -17.90 0.88
C PHE A 160 0.78 -16.77 1.79
N ILE A 161 0.92 -15.52 1.35
CA ILE A 161 0.61 -14.33 2.15
C ILE A 161 -0.41 -13.46 1.41
N GLY A 162 -1.59 -13.29 1.99
CA GLY A 162 -2.65 -12.44 1.44
C GLY A 162 -2.43 -10.97 1.77
N THR A 163 -2.13 -10.14 0.77
CA THR A 163 -2.07 -8.67 0.88
C THR A 163 -3.00 -7.99 -0.14
N ASP A 164 -4.02 -8.72 -0.58
CA ASP A 164 -4.98 -8.45 -1.66
C ASP A 164 -6.19 -7.59 -1.21
N GLY A 165 -5.99 -6.75 -0.20
CA GLY A 165 -6.88 -5.65 0.17
C GLY A 165 -8.20 -6.05 0.87
N SER A 166 -9.13 -5.10 0.97
CA SER A 166 -10.37 -5.27 1.76
C SER A 166 -11.27 -6.39 1.25
N ARG A 167 -11.25 -6.67 -0.05
CA ARG A 167 -11.97 -7.75 -0.73
C ARG A 167 -11.11 -9.02 -0.92
N SER A 168 -10.09 -9.19 -0.07
CA SER A 168 -9.11 -10.29 -0.12
C SER A 168 -9.71 -11.63 -0.53
N THR A 169 -9.36 -12.08 -1.73
CA THR A 169 -9.66 -13.44 -2.21
C THR A 169 -9.00 -14.47 -1.32
N THR A 170 -7.77 -14.21 -0.87
CA THR A 170 -7.03 -15.07 0.04
C THR A 170 -7.83 -15.36 1.31
N ARG A 171 -8.35 -14.33 1.96
CA ARG A 171 -9.18 -14.46 3.16
C ARG A 171 -10.44 -15.29 2.90
N HIS A 172 -11.09 -15.07 1.75
CA HIS A 172 -12.29 -15.81 1.36
C HIS A 172 -12.00 -17.29 1.10
N LEU A 173 -10.92 -17.62 0.40
CA LEU A 173 -10.49 -19.00 0.14
C LEU A 173 -10.14 -19.76 1.44
N LEU A 174 -9.59 -19.07 2.43
CA LEU A 174 -9.29 -19.63 3.75
C LEU A 174 -10.52 -19.73 4.67
N GLY A 175 -11.70 -19.28 4.23
CA GLY A 175 -12.92 -19.30 5.04
C GLY A 175 -12.87 -18.40 6.27
N LEU A 176 -12.00 -17.39 6.28
CA LEU A 176 -11.82 -16.50 7.43
C LEU A 176 -12.90 -15.42 7.44
N SER A 177 -13.54 -15.23 8.60
CA SER A 177 -14.49 -14.14 8.80
C SER A 177 -13.77 -12.80 8.88
N PHE A 178 -14.47 -11.74 8.49
CA PHE A 178 -14.01 -10.36 8.66
C PHE A 178 -15.10 -9.56 9.38
N GLU A 179 -15.00 -9.54 10.69
CA GLU A 179 -15.92 -8.80 11.55
C GLU A 179 -15.50 -7.32 11.62
N GLY A 180 -16.45 -6.43 11.42
CA GLY A 180 -16.21 -4.99 11.53
C GLY A 180 -17.46 -4.17 11.26
N MET A 181 -17.48 -2.95 11.78
CA MET A 181 -18.55 -1.99 11.54
C MET A 181 -18.27 -1.19 10.26
N THR A 182 -19.33 -0.82 9.55
CA THR A 182 -19.25 0.13 8.44
C THR A 182 -19.69 1.48 8.97
N TYR A 183 -18.84 2.50 8.89
CA TYR A 183 -19.24 3.87 9.22
C TYR A 183 -20.32 4.34 8.24
N GLU A 184 -21.33 5.04 8.75
CA GLU A 184 -22.38 5.65 7.93
C GLU A 184 -21.83 6.84 7.12
N ASP A 185 -20.80 7.49 7.66
CA ASP A 185 -20.19 8.67 7.06
C ASP A 185 -19.50 8.34 5.72
N ARG A 186 -19.78 9.20 4.73
CA ARG A 186 -19.16 9.15 3.41
C ARG A 186 -18.29 10.38 3.22
N PHE A 187 -17.04 10.15 2.85
CA PHE A 187 -16.09 11.19 2.54
C PHE A 187 -15.87 11.28 1.04
N LEU A 188 -15.82 12.51 0.51
CA LEU A 188 -15.44 12.80 -0.86
C LEU A 188 -14.04 13.42 -0.86
N LEU A 189 -13.08 12.72 -1.48
CA LEU A 189 -11.75 13.27 -1.71
C LEU A 189 -11.72 13.92 -3.11
N ILE A 190 -11.31 15.18 -3.18
CA ILE A 190 -11.12 15.92 -4.44
C ILE A 190 -9.68 16.43 -4.45
N GLY A 191 -8.91 16.02 -5.46
CA GLY A 191 -7.61 16.61 -5.77
C GLY A 191 -7.77 17.78 -6.72
N THR A 192 -7.16 18.93 -6.42
CA THR A 192 -7.14 20.10 -7.30
C THR A 192 -5.71 20.61 -7.47
N ASN A 193 -5.42 21.23 -8.61
CA ASN A 193 -4.16 21.94 -8.83
C ASN A 193 -4.31 23.39 -8.34
N PRO A 194 -3.48 23.87 -7.39
CA PRO A 194 -3.63 25.21 -6.83
C PRO A 194 -3.33 26.36 -7.81
N GLY A 195 -2.87 26.05 -9.04
CA GLY A 195 -2.65 27.02 -10.12
C GLY A 195 -3.77 27.10 -11.17
N ALA A 196 -4.79 26.24 -11.11
CA ALA A 196 -5.97 26.39 -11.96
C ALA A 196 -6.83 27.50 -11.37
N SER A 197 -6.98 28.61 -12.11
CA SER A 197 -7.88 29.66 -11.66
C SER A 197 -9.30 29.09 -11.62
N ALA A 198 -10.14 29.56 -10.69
CA ALA A 198 -11.57 29.19 -10.65
C ALA A 198 -12.35 29.60 -11.93
N CYS A 199 -11.67 30.16 -12.94
CA CYS A 199 -12.20 30.56 -14.23
C CYS A 199 -11.78 29.64 -15.39
N ASP A 200 -10.90 28.65 -15.15
CA ASP A 200 -10.53 27.68 -16.18
C ASP A 200 -11.60 26.58 -16.23
N ASN A 201 -12.44 26.64 -17.26
CA ASN A 201 -13.58 25.75 -17.49
C ASN A 201 -13.17 24.32 -17.89
N GLU A 202 -11.96 23.89 -17.53
CA GLU A 202 -11.56 22.48 -17.63
C GLU A 202 -11.96 21.78 -16.33
N ALA A 203 -12.81 20.76 -16.47
CA ALA A 203 -13.24 19.97 -15.34
C ALA A 203 -12.02 19.48 -14.55
N PRO A 204 -11.95 19.70 -13.21
CA PRO A 204 -10.89 19.12 -12.42
C PRO A 204 -10.87 17.61 -12.68
N LYS A 205 -9.68 17.03 -12.84
CA LYS A 205 -9.52 15.58 -12.90
C LYS A 205 -9.97 15.00 -11.55
N ALA A 206 -11.27 14.78 -11.43
CA ALA A 206 -11.90 14.24 -10.25
C ALA A 206 -11.69 12.74 -10.25
N SER A 207 -10.69 12.26 -9.51
CA SER A 207 -10.70 10.88 -9.05
C SER A 207 -11.59 10.81 -7.81
N VAL A 208 -12.80 10.28 -7.96
CA VAL A 208 -13.68 10.02 -6.81
C VAL A 208 -13.16 8.77 -6.11
N ALA A 209 -12.41 8.95 -5.03
CA ALA A 209 -12.11 7.87 -4.10
C ALA A 209 -13.14 7.92 -2.97
N ALA A 210 -14.12 7.02 -3.00
CA ALA A 210 -14.98 6.77 -1.85
C ALA A 210 -14.23 5.85 -0.88
N SER A 211 -13.80 6.38 0.26
CA SER A 211 -13.24 5.56 1.34
C SER A 211 -14.29 5.36 2.43
N SER A 212 -14.78 4.13 2.59
CA SER A 212 -15.36 3.68 3.85
C SER A 212 -14.24 3.06 4.68
N GLY A 213 -13.81 3.76 5.73
CA GLY A 213 -12.89 3.17 6.71
C GLY A 213 -13.57 2.00 7.42
N ARG A 214 -12.82 0.95 7.77
CA ARG A 214 -13.22 -0.06 8.75
C ARG A 214 -12.03 -0.28 9.69
N LEU A 215 -12.26 -0.17 10.99
CA LEU A 215 -11.27 -0.48 12.04
C LEU A 215 -11.77 -1.69 12.84
N SER A 216 -10.83 -2.51 13.32
CA SER A 216 -11.12 -3.61 14.24
C SER A 216 -11.06 -3.09 15.67
N ASP A 217 -12.15 -3.22 16.42
CA ASP A 217 -12.15 -2.95 17.86
C ASP A 217 -11.44 -4.10 18.59
N ARG A 218 -10.13 -3.93 18.79
CA ARG A 218 -9.41 -4.58 19.90
C ARG A 218 -8.55 -3.51 20.57
N LEU A 219 -9.13 -2.89 21.60
CA LEU A 219 -8.39 -2.35 22.74
C LEU A 219 -7.88 -3.51 23.60
#